data_AF-A0A0X3BNI4-F1
#
_entry.id   AF-A0A0X3BNI4-F1
#
_cell.length_a   1.000
_cell.length_b   1.000
_cell.length_c   1.000
_cell.angle_alpha   90.00
_cell.angle_beta   90.00
_cell.angle_gamma   90.00
#
_symmetry.space_group_name_H-M   'P 1'
#
loop_
_entity.id
_entity.type
_entity.pdbx_description
1 polymer ?
#
loop_
_entity_poly.entity_id
_entity_poly.type
_entity_poly.pdbx_seq_one_letter_code
_entity_poly.pdbx_strand_id
1 'polypeptide(L)'
;MEDGTLTGIISERDLIRHTRIEDGIEVSDFSNGTDDDEWTWESIRDMHTISYGISKIQLLPIPVKNAMIRNVLAVPLNAEISECALKMKRARVDQLPVVNGNKRLIAMLFDRELIKVLLPERQGLR
;
A
#
# COMPACT_ATOMS: atom_id res chain seq x y z
N MET A 1 16.06 22.32 -3.79
CA MET A 1 15.92 21.17 -2.87
C MET A 1 17.25 20.47 -2.91
N GLU A 2 17.96 20.36 -1.78
CA GLU A 2 19.23 19.61 -1.78
C GLU A 2 18.93 18.13 -2.00
N ASP A 3 19.67 17.47 -2.88
CA ASP A 3 19.40 16.10 -3.27
C ASP A 3 19.51 15.14 -2.08
N GLY A 4 18.40 14.47 -1.75
CA GLY A 4 18.34 13.43 -0.73
C GLY A 4 18.06 13.92 0.71
N THR A 5 17.71 15.18 0.93
CA THR A 5 17.29 15.66 2.26
C THR A 5 15.91 15.09 2.63
N LEU A 6 15.81 14.47 3.81
CA LEU A 6 14.54 13.92 4.30
C LEU A 6 13.51 15.03 4.48
N THR A 7 12.45 15.01 3.67
CA THR A 7 11.41 16.07 3.65
C THR A 7 10.04 15.55 4.12
N GLY A 8 9.82 14.25 4.09
CA GLY A 8 8.59 13.63 4.52
C GLY A 8 8.62 12.11 4.33
N ILE A 9 7.59 11.44 4.86
CA ILE A 9 7.36 10.02 4.68
C ILE A 9 5.90 9.79 4.29
N ILE A 10 5.68 8.83 3.41
CA ILE A 10 4.34 8.41 3.00
C ILE A 10 4.29 6.89 3.04
N SER A 11 3.17 6.36 3.54
CA SER A 11 2.91 4.92 3.64
C SER A 11 1.66 4.56 2.84
N GLU A 12 1.44 3.26 2.63
CA GLU A 12 0.22 2.74 2.04
C GLU A 12 -1.04 3.23 2.79
N ARG A 13 -0.97 3.32 4.13
CA ARG A 13 -2.06 3.85 4.96
C ARG A 13 -2.41 5.30 4.59
N ASP A 14 -1.42 6.10 4.26
CA ASP A 14 -1.62 7.48 3.84
C ASP A 14 -2.23 7.54 2.43
N LEU A 15 -1.85 6.62 1.54
CA LEU A 15 -2.45 6.50 0.20
C LEU A 15 -3.92 6.08 0.29
N ILE A 16 -4.23 5.03 1.05
CA ILE A 16 -5.61 4.51 1.25
C ILE A 16 -6.53 5.61 1.81
N ARG A 17 -6.03 6.44 2.73
CA ARG A 17 -6.80 7.58 3.27
C ARG A 17 -7.19 8.62 2.22
N HIS A 18 -6.45 8.70 1.12
CA HIS A 18 -6.71 9.63 0.02
C HIS A 18 -7.26 8.93 -1.23
N THR A 19 -7.87 7.76 -1.06
CA THR A 19 -8.56 7.03 -2.10
C THR A 19 -10.06 7.29 -2.04
N ARG A 20 -10.70 7.42 -3.20
CA ARG A 20 -12.16 7.41 -3.36
C ARG A 20 -12.60 6.03 -3.87
N ILE A 21 -13.70 5.52 -3.30
CA ILE A 21 -14.38 4.33 -3.81
C ILE A 21 -15.43 4.79 -4.83
N GLU A 22 -15.36 4.22 -6.03
CA GLU A 22 -16.36 4.40 -7.08
C GLU A 22 -17.13 3.10 -7.27
N ASP A 23 -18.41 3.11 -6.88
CA ASP A 23 -19.32 1.98 -7.10
C ASP A 23 -19.97 2.10 -8.48
N GLY A 24 -19.94 1.01 -9.23
CA GLY A 24 -20.60 0.88 -10.52
C GLY A 24 -21.36 -0.44 -10.60
N ILE A 25 -22.33 -0.51 -11.51
CA ILE A 25 -23.02 -1.76 -11.86
C ILE A 25 -22.52 -2.11 -13.25
N GLU A 26 -21.83 -3.24 -13.39
CA GLU A 26 -21.55 -3.80 -14.70
C GLU A 26 -22.58 -4.89 -14.99
N VAL A 27 -23.08 -4.86 -16.22
CA VAL A 27 -24.06 -5.81 -16.73
C VAL A 27 -23.34 -6.63 -17.78
N SER A 28 -23.18 -7.92 -17.51
CA SER A 28 -22.68 -8.84 -18.54
C SER A 28 -23.83 -9.19 -19.48
N ASP A 29 -23.74 -8.76 -20.73
CA ASP A 29 -24.69 -9.14 -21.78
C ASP A 29 -24.29 -10.52 -22.32
N PHE A 30 -24.92 -11.58 -21.78
CA PHE A 30 -24.68 -12.95 -22.21
C PHE A 30 -25.55 -13.27 -23.43
N SER A 31 -25.37 -12.54 -24.54
CA SER A 31 -26.21 -12.65 -25.75
C SER A 31 -25.38 -12.68 -27.03
N ASN A 32 -24.49 -13.68 -27.17
CA ASN A 32 -24.10 -14.10 -28.52
C ASN A 32 -25.20 -15.00 -29.06
N GLY A 33 -26.12 -14.40 -29.83
CA GLY A 33 -27.15 -15.11 -30.58
C GLY A 33 -26.51 -16.13 -31.52
N THR A 34 -26.78 -17.41 -31.27
CA THR A 34 -26.57 -18.47 -32.24
C THR A 34 -27.94 -18.91 -32.74
N ASP A 35 -28.15 -18.65 -34.02
CA ASP A 35 -29.16 -19.18 -34.95
C ASP A 35 -30.51 -19.64 -34.37
N ASP A 36 -31.54 -18.86 -34.65
CA ASP A 36 -32.93 -19.10 -34.31
C ASP A 36 -33.51 -20.29 -35.09
N ASP A 37 -33.47 -21.49 -34.50
CA ASP A 37 -34.26 -22.63 -35.00
C ASP A 37 -35.71 -22.55 -34.45
N GLU A 38 -36.64 -22.40 -35.39
CA GLU A 38 -38.05 -22.00 -35.30
C GLU A 38 -39.01 -22.91 -34.49
N TRP A 39 -38.51 -23.86 -33.66
CA TRP A 39 -39.39 -24.66 -32.82
C TRP A 39 -38.71 -25.23 -31.57
N THR A 40 -38.51 -24.38 -30.55
CA THR A 40 -38.32 -24.86 -29.18
C THR A 40 -39.29 -24.16 -28.24
N TRP A 41 -40.31 -24.90 -27.77
CA TRP A 41 -41.22 -24.47 -26.70
C TRP A 41 -40.54 -24.36 -25.31
N GLU A 42 -39.20 -24.34 -25.25
CA GLU A 42 -38.37 -23.97 -24.10
C GLU A 42 -37.66 -22.60 -24.29
N SER A 43 -38.15 -21.75 -25.21
CA SER A 43 -37.53 -20.44 -25.54
C SER A 43 -37.72 -19.33 -24.50
N ILE A 44 -38.12 -19.67 -23.27
CA ILE A 44 -37.85 -18.82 -22.10
C ILE A 44 -36.71 -19.50 -21.35
N ARG A 45 -35.54 -19.60 -21.98
CA ARG A 45 -34.32 -19.54 -21.18
C ARG A 45 -34.16 -18.10 -20.81
N ASP A 46 -34.71 -17.78 -19.65
CA ASP A 46 -34.38 -16.65 -18.82
C ASP A 46 -33.12 -15.95 -19.34
N MET A 47 -33.34 -14.80 -19.98
CA MET A 47 -32.31 -13.81 -20.20
C MET A 47 -31.87 -13.33 -18.82
N HIS A 48 -31.05 -14.14 -18.14
CA HIS A 48 -30.49 -13.84 -16.84
C HIS A 48 -29.46 -12.75 -17.06
N THR A 49 -29.92 -11.50 -17.01
CA THR A 49 -29.07 -10.33 -16.98
C THR A 49 -28.36 -10.32 -15.63
N ILE A 50 -27.19 -10.95 -15.57
CA ILE A 50 -26.36 -10.95 -14.36
C ILE A 50 -25.77 -9.54 -14.23
N SER A 51 -26.39 -8.74 -13.37
CA SER A 51 -25.87 -7.45 -12.95
C SER A 51 -25.06 -7.66 -11.68
N TYR A 52 -23.78 -7.32 -11.71
CA TYR A 52 -22.91 -7.39 -10.53
C TYR A 52 -22.37 -6.00 -10.19
N GLY A 53 -22.39 -5.67 -8.91
CA GLY A 53 -21.79 -4.45 -8.41
C GLY A 53 -20.27 -4.57 -8.43
N ILE A 54 -19.58 -3.63 -9.05
CA ILE A 54 -18.13 -3.49 -8.97
C ILE A 54 -17.82 -2.24 -8.17
N SER A 55 -16.95 -2.39 -7.19
CA SER A 55 -16.42 -1.28 -6.41
C SER A 55 -14.96 -1.06 -6.82
N LYS A 56 -14.65 0.06 -7.47
CA LYS A 56 -13.30 0.41 -7.95
C LYS A 56 -12.66 1.43 -7.00
N ILE A 57 -11.47 1.11 -6.51
CA ILE A 57 -10.65 1.95 -5.62
C ILE A 57 -9.79 2.88 -6.50
N GLN A 58 -9.99 4.20 -6.41
CA GLN A 58 -9.23 5.19 -7.18
C GLN A 58 -8.46 6.16 -6.29
N LEU A 59 -7.15 6.27 -6.52
CA LEU A 59 -6.30 7.27 -5.86
C LEU A 59 -6.60 8.67 -6.40
N LEU A 60 -6.72 9.65 -5.51
CA LEU A 60 -6.86 11.05 -5.91
C LEU A 60 -5.54 11.59 -6.48
N PRO A 61 -5.57 12.41 -7.55
CA PRO A 61 -4.37 12.98 -8.19
C PRO A 61 -3.82 14.17 -7.38
N ILE A 62 -3.48 13.95 -6.12
CA ILE A 62 -2.92 14.97 -5.22
C ILE A 62 -1.39 14.87 -5.16
N PRO A 63 -0.68 16.00 -5.05
CA PRO A 63 0.77 15.98 -4.85
C PRO A 63 1.17 15.27 -3.55
N VAL A 64 2.21 14.43 -3.58
CA VAL A 64 2.72 13.67 -2.42
C VAL A 64 2.99 14.58 -1.21
N LYS A 65 3.53 15.78 -1.44
CA LYS A 65 3.81 16.78 -0.39
C LYS A 65 2.58 17.19 0.46
N ASN A 66 1.38 16.94 -0.04
CA ASN A 66 0.11 17.22 0.65
C ASN A 66 -0.43 15.99 1.40
N ALA A 67 -0.12 14.78 0.94
CA ALA A 67 -0.56 13.52 1.57
C ALA A 67 0.46 12.97 2.59
N MET A 68 1.75 13.30 2.42
CA MET A 68 2.83 12.77 3.26
C MET A 68 2.86 13.39 4.66
N ILE A 69 3.41 12.64 5.61
CA ILE A 69 3.76 13.14 6.94
C ILE A 69 5.06 13.93 6.84
N ARG A 70 5.03 15.20 7.24
CA ARG A 70 6.21 16.10 7.17
C ARG A 70 7.12 16.01 8.39
N ASN A 71 6.54 15.87 9.57
CA ASN A 71 7.32 15.74 10.81
C ASN A 71 7.68 14.26 11.02
N VAL A 72 8.78 13.84 10.38
CA VAL A 72 9.21 12.45 10.39
C VAL A 72 10.18 12.20 11.54
N LEU A 73 9.89 11.19 12.35
CA LEU A 73 10.82 10.72 13.37
C LEU A 73 11.96 9.96 12.69
N ALA A 74 13.15 10.56 12.66
CA ALA A 74 14.35 9.97 12.08
C ALA A 74 15.42 9.69 13.15
N VAL A 75 16.35 8.80 12.83
CA VAL A 75 17.48 8.42 13.71
C VAL A 75 18.82 8.56 12.98
N PRO A 76 19.92 8.86 13.70
CA PRO A 76 21.24 8.86 13.10
C PRO A 76 21.74 7.43 12.83
N LEU A 77 22.71 7.29 11.92
CA LEU A 77 23.29 5.99 11.55
C LEU A 77 23.87 5.19 12.73
N ASN A 78 24.40 5.88 13.73
CA ASN A 78 25.02 5.28 14.91
C ASN A 78 24.03 5.10 16.10
N ALA A 79 22.72 5.25 15.87
CA ALA A 79 21.72 5.04 16.91
C ALA A 79 21.70 3.58 17.37
N GLU A 80 21.56 3.37 18.68
CA GLU A 80 21.42 2.02 19.21
C GLU A 80 20.09 1.38 18.78
N ILE A 81 20.15 0.09 18.47
CA ILE A 81 18.97 -0.70 18.08
C ILE A 81 17.89 -0.70 19.18
N SER A 82 18.30 -0.78 20.45
CA SER A 82 17.44 -0.68 21.64
C SER A 82 16.68 0.65 21.67
N GLU A 83 17.36 1.76 21.40
CA GLU A 83 16.79 3.10 21.34
C GLU A 83 15.82 3.24 20.16
N CYS A 84 16.19 2.72 18.99
CA CYS A 84 15.32 2.67 17.81
C CYS A 84 14.02 1.91 18.10
N ALA A 85 14.11 0.73 18.73
CA ALA A 85 12.95 -0.06 19.14
C ALA A 85 12.04 0.71 20.12
N LEU A 86 12.65 1.39 21.11
CA LEU A 86 11.91 2.20 22.08
C LEU A 86 11.22 3.41 21.43
N LYS A 87 11.90 4.07 20.48
CA LYS A 87 11.33 5.18 19.69
C LYS A 87 10.15 4.72 18.84
N MET A 88 10.28 3.61 18.12
CA MET A 88 9.20 2.97 17.37
C MET A 88 7.99 2.70 18.26
N LYS A 89 8.20 2.07 19.42
CA LYS A 89 7.13 1.77 20.40
C LYS A 89 6.43 3.03 20.92
N ARG A 90 7.19 4.05 21.32
CA ARG A 90 6.64 5.30 21.90
C ARG A 90 5.87 6.11 20.86
N ALA A 91 6.40 6.23 19.65
CA ALA A 91 5.78 6.97 18.56
C ALA A 91 4.71 6.16 17.81
N ARG A 92 4.55 4.86 18.13
CA ARG A 92 3.65 3.93 17.44
C ARG A 92 3.91 3.89 15.92
N VAL A 93 5.18 3.81 15.55
CA VAL A 93 5.63 3.67 14.16
C VAL A 93 6.40 2.37 13.99
N ASP A 94 6.29 1.79 12.80
CA ASP A 94 6.90 0.52 12.36
C ASP A 94 8.20 0.73 11.56
N GLN A 95 8.48 1.98 11.19
CA GLN A 95 9.63 2.36 10.37
C GLN A 95 10.26 3.66 10.85
N LEU A 96 11.58 3.75 10.75
CA LEU A 96 12.36 4.93 11.05
C LEU A 96 13.34 5.22 9.90
N PRO A 97 13.27 6.42 9.28
CA PRO A 97 14.33 6.86 8.39
C PRO A 97 15.65 7.04 9.14
N VAL A 98 16.73 6.58 8.54
CA VAL A 98 18.09 6.75 9.03
C VAL A 98 18.77 7.87 8.25
N VAL A 99 19.25 8.90 8.95
CA VAL A 99 19.82 10.11 8.34
C VAL A 99 21.28 10.33 8.77
N ASN A 100 22.03 11.07 7.95
CA ASN A 100 23.37 11.54 8.31
C ASN A 100 23.32 12.88 9.07
N GLY A 101 24.50 13.43 9.42
CA GLY A 101 24.61 14.72 10.09
C GLY A 101 24.00 15.91 9.32
N ASN A 102 23.87 15.80 8.00
CA ASN A 102 23.26 16.83 7.14
C ASN A 102 21.77 16.56 6.86
N LYS A 103 21.11 15.68 7.64
CA LYS A 103 19.71 15.26 7.45
C LYS A 103 19.41 14.61 6.08
N ARG A 104 20.43 14.11 5.39
CA ARG A 104 20.23 13.33 4.17
C ARG A 104 19.83 11.91 4.53
N LEU A 105 18.82 11.39 3.83
CA LEU A 105 18.35 10.01 3.99
C LEU A 105 19.44 9.05 3.51
N ILE A 106 19.82 8.12 4.38
CA ILE A 106 20.79 7.06 4.08
C ILE A 106 20.05 5.73 3.87
N ALA A 107 19.13 5.41 4.77
CA ALA A 107 18.45 4.12 4.81
C ALA A 107 17.07 4.21 5.48
N MET A 108 16.33 3.11 5.45
CA MET A 108 15.10 2.90 6.19
C MET A 108 15.32 1.72 7.14
N LEU A 109 14.95 1.88 8.41
CA LEU A 109 14.96 0.84 9.42
C LEU A 109 13.53 0.42 9.73
N PHE A 110 13.22 -0.86 9.57
CA PHE A 110 11.91 -1.43 9.87
C PHE A 110 11.94 -2.30 11.12
N ASP A 111 10.83 -2.33 11.86
CA ASP A 111 10.67 -3.15 13.07
C ASP A 111 10.98 -4.64 12.85
N ARG A 112 10.61 -5.20 11.69
CA ARG A 112 10.92 -6.57 11.28
C ARG A 112 12.42 -6.86 11.21
N GLU A 113 13.23 -5.83 10.97
CA GLU A 113 14.69 -5.96 10.93
C GLU A 113 15.27 -6.00 12.35
N LEU A 114 14.62 -5.33 13.31
CA LEU A 114 14.98 -5.41 14.72
C LEU A 114 14.81 -6.83 15.26
N ILE A 115 13.77 -7.54 14.81
CA ILE A 115 13.52 -8.94 15.21
C ILE A 115 14.66 -9.86 14.73
N LYS A 116 15.26 -9.59 13.56
CA LYS A 116 16.36 -10.40 13.03
C LYS A 116 17.58 -10.42 13.94
N VAL A 117 17.79 -9.36 14.71
CA VAL A 117 18.91 -9.24 15.68
C VAL A 117 18.76 -10.24 16.84
N LEU A 118 17.53 -10.65 17.14
CA LEU A 118 17.25 -11.64 18.18
C LEU A 118 17.42 -13.09 17.67
N LEU A 119 17.52 -13.28 16.36
CA LEU A 119 17.71 -14.61 15.80
C LEU A 119 19.17 -15.04 15.99
N PRO A 120 19.43 -16.30 16.38
CA PRO A 120 20.79 -16.83 16.39
C PRO A 120 21.36 -16.74 14.97
N GLU A 121 22.66 -16.42 14.87
CA GLU A 121 23.34 -16.41 13.59
C GLU A 121 23.13 -17.77 12.90
N ARG A 122 22.58 -17.74 11.69
CA ARG A 122 22.56 -18.93 10.85
C ARG A 122 24.00 -19.20 10.44
N GLN A 123 24.69 -20.03 11.22
CA GLN A 123 25.94 -20.64 10.79
C GLN A 123 25.65 -21.41 9.49
N GLY A 124 26.26 -20.99 8.39
CA GLY A 124 26.25 -21.72 7.13
C GLY A 124 25.26 -21.19 6.10
N LEU A 125 25.73 -20.26 5.29
CA LEU A 125 25.63 -20.28 3.82
C LEU A 125 26.62 -19.21 3.32
N ARG A 126 27.90 -19.60 3.33
CA ARG A 126 28.88 -19.06 2.40
C ARG A 126 28.71 -19.79 1.07
#